data_AF-A0A950VB01-F1
#
_entry.id   AF-A0A950VB01-F1
#
_cell.length_a   1.000
_cell.length_b   1.000
_cell.length_c   1.000
_cell.angle_alpha   90.00
_cell.angle_beta   90.00
_cell.angle_gamma   90.00
#
_symmetry.space_group_name_H-M   'P 1'
#
loop_
_entity.id
_entity.type
_entity.pdbx_description
1 polymer ?
#
loop_
_entity_poly.entity_id
_entity_poly.type
_entity_poly.pdbx_seq_one_letter_code
_entity_poly.pdbx_strand_id
1 'polypeptide(L)'
;RWQRVYNLGARPQRLLWASTGTKDTKASDTLYIKALAAPFTVNTMPETTLNALAEHGELGNILPADGGDCEEVLAQFGKAGIDIDTLAAQLQDEGAKSFVTSWNELMHVIESKSAALRKAS
;
A
#
# COMPACT_ATOMS: atom_id res chain seq x y z
N ARG A 1 -13.81 -24.02 -7.67
CA ARG A 1 -14.50 -22.98 -8.49
C ARG A 1 -13.50 -22.17 -9.33
N TRP A 2 -12.48 -21.57 -8.71
CA TRP A 2 -11.51 -20.70 -9.39
C TRP A 2 -10.62 -21.40 -10.44
N GLN A 3 -10.10 -22.59 -10.13
CA GLN A 3 -9.28 -23.37 -11.07
C GLN A 3 -9.98 -23.66 -12.41
N ARG A 4 -11.31 -23.85 -12.40
CA ARG A 4 -12.09 -24.11 -13.63
C ARG A 4 -12.06 -22.93 -14.60
N VAL A 5 -12.28 -21.72 -14.08
CA VAL A 5 -12.28 -20.50 -14.92
C VAL A 5 -10.86 -20.10 -15.31
N TYR A 6 -9.88 -20.35 -14.46
CA TYR A 6 -8.46 -20.15 -14.79
C TYR A 6 -8.04 -21.00 -15.99
N ASN A 7 -8.45 -22.27 -16.03
CA ASN A 7 -8.20 -23.17 -17.17
C ASN A 7 -8.91 -22.71 -18.47
N LEU A 8 -9.91 -21.84 -18.37
CA LEU A 8 -10.58 -21.21 -19.51
C LEU A 8 -9.99 -19.83 -19.88
N GLY A 9 -8.85 -19.45 -19.29
CA GLY A 9 -8.13 -18.21 -19.59
C GLY A 9 -8.47 -17.03 -18.68
N ALA A 10 -9.30 -17.21 -17.65
CA ALA A 10 -9.56 -16.15 -16.68
C ALA A 10 -8.28 -15.82 -15.88
N ARG A 11 -8.01 -14.52 -15.69
CA ARG A 11 -6.85 -14.05 -14.92
C ARG A 11 -7.29 -13.61 -13.52
N PRO A 12 -6.56 -13.99 -12.46
CA PRO A 12 -6.86 -13.51 -11.11
C PRO A 12 -6.57 -12.03 -10.99
N GLN A 13 -7.40 -11.36 -10.19
CA GLN A 13 -7.00 -10.09 -9.61
C GLN A 13 -5.84 -10.36 -8.66
N ARG A 14 -4.71 -9.70 -8.91
CA ARG A 14 -3.52 -9.81 -8.06
C ARG A 14 -3.68 -8.86 -6.89
N LEU A 15 -3.29 -9.32 -5.70
CA LEU A 15 -3.17 -8.45 -4.55
C LEU A 15 -2.07 -7.43 -4.82
N LEU A 16 -2.34 -6.16 -4.50
CA LEU A 16 -1.39 -5.06 -4.65
C LEU A 16 -1.14 -4.43 -3.29
N TRP A 17 0.13 -4.44 -2.86
CA TRP A 17 0.59 -3.76 -1.67
C TRP A 17 0.91 -2.31 -2.00
N ALA A 18 0.24 -1.37 -1.33
CA ALA A 18 0.44 0.06 -1.47
C ALA A 18 0.88 0.67 -0.13
N SER A 19 1.39 1.91 -0.17
CA SER A 19 1.90 2.61 1.02
C SER A 19 3.06 1.87 1.71
N THR A 20 3.89 1.18 0.93
CA THR A 20 4.98 0.31 1.42
C THR A 20 6.30 1.03 1.64
N GLY A 21 6.29 2.36 1.71
CA GLY A 21 7.44 3.13 2.17
C GLY A 21 7.45 3.19 3.70
N THR A 22 8.50 2.68 4.33
CA THR A 22 8.67 2.69 5.79
C THR A 22 8.58 4.12 6.36
N LYS A 23 7.77 4.29 7.40
CA LYS A 23 7.54 5.60 8.05
C LYS A 23 8.30 5.77 9.36
N ASP A 24 8.64 4.67 10.02
CA ASP A 24 9.47 4.66 11.22
C ASP A 24 10.96 4.66 10.83
N THR A 25 11.69 5.67 11.27
CA THR A 25 13.14 5.82 10.99
C THR A 25 14.01 4.77 11.66
N LYS A 26 13.48 4.05 12.66
CA LYS A 26 14.17 2.94 13.32
C LYS A 26 13.98 1.60 12.60
N ALA A 27 13.00 1.52 11.70
CA ALA A 27 12.75 0.33 10.90
C ALA A 27 13.53 0.38 9.59
N SER A 28 13.75 -0.78 8.97
CA SER A 28 14.39 -0.86 7.65
C SER A 28 13.54 -0.14 6.59
N ASP A 29 14.20 0.63 5.75
CA ASP A 29 13.65 1.28 4.55
C ASP A 29 13.04 0.31 3.52
N THR A 30 13.36 -0.98 3.62
CA THR A 30 12.84 -2.07 2.76
C THR A 30 11.95 -3.05 3.51
N LEU A 31 11.59 -2.77 4.78
CA LEU A 31 10.81 -3.65 5.66
C LEU A 31 9.60 -4.28 4.96
N TYR A 32 8.70 -3.45 4.43
CA TYR A 32 7.46 -3.94 3.82
C TYR A 32 7.70 -4.71 2.53
N ILE A 33 8.77 -4.39 1.79
CA ILE A 33 9.07 -5.07 0.53
C ILE A 33 9.53 -6.50 0.80
N LYS A 34 10.41 -6.66 1.78
CA LYS A 34 10.94 -7.98 2.17
C LYS A 34 9.86 -8.82 2.84
N ALA A 35 9.08 -8.24 3.76
CA ALA A 35 8.06 -8.96 4.51
C ALA A 35 6.86 -9.41 3.65
N LEU A 36 6.52 -8.69 2.57
CA LEU A 36 5.31 -8.93 1.77
C LEU A 36 5.59 -9.55 0.40
N ALA A 37 6.84 -9.95 0.12
CA ALA A 37 7.20 -10.63 -1.11
C ALA A 37 6.48 -11.98 -1.20
N ALA A 38 5.55 -12.13 -2.15
CA ALA A 38 4.76 -13.35 -2.31
C ALA A 38 4.37 -13.60 -3.79
N PRO A 39 4.19 -14.87 -4.21
CA PRO A 39 3.74 -15.19 -5.56
C PRO A 39 2.42 -14.49 -5.93
N PHE A 40 2.30 -14.10 -7.21
CA PHE A 40 1.09 -13.48 -7.77
C PHE A 40 0.63 -12.17 -7.08
N THR A 41 1.54 -11.47 -6.42
CA THR A 41 1.28 -10.13 -5.86
C THR A 41 2.01 -9.04 -6.66
N VAL A 42 1.62 -7.79 -6.42
CA VAL A 42 2.28 -6.59 -6.92
C VAL A 42 2.58 -5.71 -5.70
N ASN A 43 3.69 -4.98 -5.74
CA ASN A 43 3.98 -3.95 -4.75
C ASN A 43 4.21 -2.63 -5.51
N THR A 44 3.44 -1.60 -5.19
CA THR A 44 3.63 -0.25 -5.76
C THR A 44 4.53 0.55 -4.82
N MET A 45 5.80 0.67 -5.19
CA MET A 45 6.82 1.26 -4.34
C MET A 45 7.03 2.73 -4.68
N PRO A 46 7.22 3.60 -3.68
CA PRO A 46 7.87 4.89 -3.91
C PRO A 46 9.27 4.70 -4.48
N GLU A 47 9.74 5.65 -5.30
CA GLU A 47 11.07 5.59 -5.93
C GLU A 47 12.21 5.43 -4.91
N THR A 48 12.10 6.11 -3.76
CA THR A 48 13.10 6.00 -2.69
C THR A 48 13.19 4.58 -2.12
N THR A 49 12.06 3.90 -1.93
CA THR A 49 12.01 2.50 -1.48
C THR A 49 12.53 1.54 -2.54
N LEU A 50 12.25 1.81 -3.82
CA LEU A 50 12.80 1.04 -4.94
C LEU A 50 14.33 1.12 -4.99
N ASN A 51 14.87 2.34 -4.85
CA ASN A 51 16.32 2.56 -4.85
C ASN A 51 16.98 1.90 -3.64
N ALA A 52 16.40 2.04 -2.44
CA ALA A 52 16.86 1.35 -1.25
C ALA A 52 16.92 -0.17 -1.48
N LEU A 53 15.85 -0.77 -2.02
CA LEU A 53 15.84 -2.21 -2.34
C LEU A 53 16.96 -2.59 -3.33
N ALA A 54 17.20 -1.77 -4.35
CA ALA A 54 18.25 -2.01 -5.33
C ALA A 54 19.65 -1.93 -4.70
N GLU A 55 19.87 -1.05 -3.73
CA GLU A 55 21.13 -0.92 -2.98
C GLU A 55 21.36 -2.09 -2.02
N HIS A 56 20.32 -2.52 -1.29
CA HIS A 56 20.42 -3.62 -0.33
C HIS A 56 20.53 -5.00 -1.00
N GLY A 57 20.02 -5.16 -2.23
CA GLY A 57 20.26 -6.31 -3.10
C GLY A 57 19.59 -7.64 -2.73
N GLU A 58 18.83 -7.71 -1.63
CA GLU A 58 18.27 -8.99 -1.14
C GLU A 58 16.84 -8.88 -0.59
N LEU A 59 15.92 -9.70 -1.15
CA LEU A 59 14.53 -9.81 -0.71
C LEU A 59 14.36 -10.69 0.54
N GLY A 60 15.25 -11.65 0.78
CA GLY A 60 15.09 -12.64 1.85
C GLY A 60 14.04 -13.71 1.52
N ASN A 61 13.38 -14.23 2.55
CA ASN A 61 12.35 -15.25 2.39
C ASN A 61 11.02 -14.65 1.93
N ILE A 62 10.28 -15.39 1.10
CA ILE A 62 8.91 -15.01 0.72
C ILE A 62 7.93 -15.25 1.88
N LEU A 63 6.85 -14.48 1.89
CA LEU A 63 5.73 -14.63 2.81
C LEU A 63 5.22 -16.08 2.79
N PRO A 64 5.04 -16.75 3.95
CA PRO A 64 4.49 -18.09 4.01
C PRO A 64 3.10 -18.17 3.36
N ALA A 65 2.86 -19.21 2.57
CA ALA A 65 1.60 -19.38 1.85
C ALA A 65 0.39 -19.62 2.78
N ASP A 66 0.65 -20.07 4.00
CA ASP A 66 -0.33 -20.27 5.07
C ASP A 66 -0.52 -19.03 5.97
N GLY A 67 0.19 -17.94 5.67
CA GLY A 67 0.12 -16.69 6.45
C GLY A 67 1.04 -16.66 7.68
N GLY A 68 1.75 -17.75 7.99
CA GLY A 68 2.67 -17.79 9.14
C GLY A 68 1.93 -17.57 10.47
N ASP A 69 2.37 -16.57 11.23
CA ASP A 69 1.83 -16.20 12.55
C ASP A 69 0.75 -15.11 12.51
N CYS A 70 0.25 -14.75 11.31
CA CYS A 70 -0.63 -13.59 11.16
C CYS A 70 -1.89 -13.65 12.05
N GLU A 71 -2.53 -14.81 12.15
CA GLU A 71 -3.73 -15.00 12.98
C GLU A 71 -3.44 -14.83 14.47
N GLU A 72 -2.27 -15.28 14.93
CA GLU A 72 -1.85 -15.09 16.33
C GLU A 72 -1.63 -13.61 16.63
N VAL A 73 -0.93 -12.91 15.74
CA VAL A 73 -0.66 -11.48 15.88
C VAL A 73 -1.97 -10.67 15.88
N LEU A 74 -2.89 -10.95 14.96
CA LEU A 74 -4.20 -10.29 14.92
C LEU A 74 -5.02 -10.59 16.19
N ALA A 75 -4.97 -11.81 16.71
CA ALA A 75 -5.62 -12.15 17.97
C ALA A 75 -5.01 -11.42 19.18
N GLN A 76 -3.70 -11.17 19.20
CA GLN A 76 -3.06 -10.36 20.25
C GLN A 76 -3.54 -8.91 20.22
N PHE A 77 -3.71 -8.32 19.04
CA PHE A 77 -4.32 -6.99 18.90
C PHE A 77 -5.76 -6.98 19.41
N GLY A 78 -6.55 -7.99 19.07
CA GLY A 78 -7.92 -8.14 19.61
C GLY A 78 -7.95 -8.21 21.14
N LYS A 79 -7.03 -8.98 21.76
CA LYS A 79 -6.89 -9.04 23.24
C LYS A 79 -6.48 -7.70 23.86
N ALA A 80 -5.73 -6.88 23.12
CA ALA A 80 -5.37 -5.53 23.53
C ALA A 80 -6.51 -4.51 23.34
N GLY A 81 -7.68 -4.95 22.86
CA GLY A 81 -8.85 -4.09 22.66
C GLY A 81 -8.88 -3.38 21.31
N ILE A 82 -8.06 -3.80 20.35
CA ILE A 82 -8.06 -3.24 18.99
C ILE A 82 -9.01 -4.07 18.13
N ASP A 83 -10.12 -3.44 17.74
CA ASP A 83 -11.04 -3.97 16.74
C ASP A 83 -10.50 -3.66 15.34
N ILE A 84 -10.09 -4.72 14.64
CA ILE A 84 -9.47 -4.64 13.31
C ILE A 84 -10.47 -4.17 12.25
N ASP A 85 -11.74 -4.59 12.34
CA ASP A 85 -12.76 -4.22 11.36
C ASP A 85 -13.11 -2.74 11.50
N THR A 86 -13.28 -2.27 12.74
CA THR A 86 -13.50 -0.85 13.04
C THR A 86 -12.31 0.00 12.59
N LEU A 87 -11.08 -0.44 12.88
CA LEU A 87 -9.86 0.26 12.47
C LEU A 87 -9.74 0.31 10.94
N ALA A 88 -10.02 -0.79 10.25
CA ALA A 88 -9.98 -0.85 8.79
C ALA A 88 -10.99 0.11 8.15
N ALA A 89 -12.22 0.17 8.69
CA ALA A 89 -13.25 1.10 8.23
C ALA A 89 -12.83 2.56 8.44
N GLN A 90 -12.25 2.88 9.59
CA GLN A 90 -11.72 4.21 9.89
C GLN A 90 -10.60 4.61 8.91
N LEU A 91 -9.59 3.74 8.71
CA LEU A 91 -8.48 4.01 7.80
C LEU A 91 -8.95 4.19 6.35
N GLN A 92 -9.98 3.46 5.92
CA GLN A 92 -10.57 3.63 4.60
C GLN A 92 -11.24 5.01 4.44
N ASP A 93 -12.01 5.45 5.44
CA ASP A 93 -12.68 6.76 5.40
C ASP A 93 -11.67 7.92 5.47
N GLU A 94 -10.70 7.85 6.38
CA GLU A 94 -9.62 8.84 6.48
C GLU A 94 -8.78 8.88 5.19
N GLY A 95 -8.48 7.72 4.62
CA GLY A 95 -7.80 7.62 3.33
C GLY A 95 -8.59 8.32 2.22
N ALA A 96 -9.89 8.03 2.09
CA ALA A 96 -10.74 8.68 1.09
C ALA A 96 -10.78 10.21 1.26
N LYS A 97 -10.92 10.70 2.50
CA LYS A 97 -10.87 12.13 2.82
C LYS A 97 -9.54 12.75 2.42
N SER A 98 -8.42 12.09 2.70
CA SER A 98 -7.09 12.59 2.34
C SER A 98 -6.94 12.77 0.82
N PHE A 99 -7.46 11.83 0.03
CA PHE A 99 -7.45 11.93 -1.44
C PHE A 99 -8.31 13.09 -1.95
N VAL A 100 -9.50 13.30 -1.37
CA VAL A 100 -10.36 14.44 -1.72
C VAL A 100 -9.66 15.76 -1.41
N THR A 101 -8.99 15.86 -0.25
CA THR A 101 -8.21 17.04 0.11
C THR A 101 -7.10 17.31 -0.90
N SER A 102 -6.24 16.32 -1.20
CA SER A 102 -5.17 16.49 -2.17
C SER A 102 -5.67 16.84 -3.58
N TRP A 103 -6.83 16.33 -3.98
CA TRP A 103 -7.47 16.70 -5.25
C TRP A 103 -7.88 18.17 -5.27
N ASN A 104 -8.53 18.66 -4.20
CA ASN A 104 -8.94 20.06 -4.11
C ASN A 104 -7.72 21.01 -4.08
N GLU A 105 -6.66 20.62 -3.37
CA GLU A 105 -5.39 21.35 -3.39
C GLU A 105 -4.82 21.47 -4.81
N LEU A 106 -4.79 20.37 -5.57
CA LEU A 106 -4.38 20.38 -6.98
C LEU A 106 -5.23 21.34 -7.82
N MET A 107 -6.56 21.31 -7.65
CA MET A 107 -7.47 22.18 -8.39
C MET A 107 -7.24 23.66 -8.07
N HIS A 108 -7.00 24.01 -6.81
CA HIS A 108 -6.65 25.39 -6.43
C HIS A 108 -5.33 25.85 -7.02
N VAL A 109 -4.32 24.98 -7.10
CA VAL A 109 -3.05 25.30 -7.77
C VAL A 109 -3.30 25.61 -9.25
N ILE A 110 -4.09 24.78 -9.94
CA ILE A 110 -4.43 24.99 -11.36
C ILE A 110 -5.18 26.31 -11.56
N GLU A 111 -6.16 26.62 -10.72
CA GLU A 111 -6.92 27.86 -10.77
C GLU A 111 -6.01 29.08 -10.59
N SER A 112 -5.16 29.06 -9.56
CA SER A 112 -4.21 30.14 -9.26
C SER A 112 -3.26 30.40 -10.44
N LYS A 113 -2.68 29.34 -11.02
CA LYS A 113 -1.80 29.45 -12.19
C LYS A 113 -2.54 29.95 -13.42
N SER A 114 -3.76 29.49 -13.65
CA SER A 114 -4.59 29.93 -14.78
C SER A 114 -4.94 31.42 -14.68
N ALA A 115 -5.30 31.90 -13.49
CA ALA A 115 -5.58 33.31 -13.26
C ALA A 115 -4.35 34.20 -13.47
N ALA A 116 -3.18 33.75 -12.99
CA ALA A 116 -1.92 34.47 -13.19
C ALA A 116 -1.56 34.60 -14.69
N LEU A 117 -1.73 33.53 -15.47
CA LEU A 117 -1.47 33.55 -16.91
C LEU A 117 -2.45 34.46 -17.66
N ARG A 118 -3.74 34.45 -17.32
CA ARG A 118 -4.74 35.34 -17.93
C ARG A 118 -4.43 36.82 -17.67
N LYS A 119 -3.91 37.15 -16.49
CA LYS A 119 -3.53 38.54 -16.14
C LYS A 119 -2.27 39.01 -16.86
N ALA A 120 -1.38 38.07 -17.22
CA ALA A 120 -0.12 38.36 -17.90
C ALA A 120 -0.26 38.44 -19.43
N SER A 121 -1.41 38.03 -19.97
CA SER A 121 -1.74 38.09 -21.40
C SER A 121 -2.58 39.32 -21.73
#